data_AF-A0A6C0AP06-F1
#
_entry.id   AF-A0A6C0AP06-F1
#
_cell.length_a   1.000
_cell.length_b   1.000
_cell.length_c   1.000
_cell.angle_alpha   90.00
_cell.angle_beta   90.00
_cell.angle_gamma   90.00
#
_symmetry.space_group_name_H-M   'P 1'
#
loop_
_entity.id
_entity.type
_entity.pdbx_description
1 polymer ?
#
loop_
_entity_poly.entity_id
_entity_poly.type
_entity_poly.pdbx_seq_one_letter_code
_entity_poly.pdbx_strand_id
1 'polypeptide(L)'
;MEKISEELITFTGRVGKPANDILYTHVKYYGKEYTIMEIEHDDKYINALIDKEDFPKIKDYTWHYTSNAYVSHSCVDDGKRKSLYLHNFVMGRLEHTGKGSKESIDHINRNGLDNRKENLRLITQTDQNLNQKRKERTIVLPADSGIKIEDIPKHVWYH
;
A
#
# COMPACT_ATOMS: atom_id res chain seq x y z
N MET A 1 -12.10 7.01 -20.59
CA MET A 1 -11.94 5.65 -20.06
C MET A 1 -13.08 4.84 -20.62
N GLU A 2 -12.78 3.73 -21.29
CA GLU A 2 -13.80 2.86 -21.87
C GLU A 2 -13.93 1.64 -20.95
N LYS A 3 -15.12 1.38 -20.44
CA LYS A 3 -15.40 0.20 -19.62
C LYS A 3 -15.47 -1.03 -20.52
N ILE A 4 -14.68 -2.05 -20.20
CA ILE A 4 -14.58 -3.28 -21.00
C ILE A 4 -15.55 -4.33 -20.45
N SER A 5 -15.44 -4.64 -19.16
CA SER A 5 -16.21 -5.71 -18.51
C SER A 5 -16.22 -5.53 -16.99
N GLU A 6 -17.15 -6.22 -16.32
CA GLU A 6 -17.26 -6.28 -14.85
C GLU A 6 -17.38 -7.73 -14.40
N GLU A 7 -16.67 -8.07 -13.33
CA GLU A 7 -16.69 -9.37 -12.69
C GLU A 7 -16.90 -9.18 -11.18
N LEU A 8 -18.03 -9.65 -10.64
CA LEU A 8 -18.26 -9.68 -9.20
C LEU A 8 -17.77 -11.02 -8.66
N ILE A 9 -16.84 -10.98 -7.70
CA ILE A 9 -16.34 -12.19 -7.04
C ILE A 9 -16.87 -12.23 -5.61
N THR A 10 -17.75 -13.20 -5.38
CA THR A 10 -18.32 -13.49 -4.05
C THR A 10 -17.54 -14.60 -3.36
N PHE A 11 -17.03 -14.33 -2.17
CA PHE A 11 -16.25 -15.30 -1.39
C PHE A 11 -17.15 -16.02 -0.37
N THR A 12 -17.81 -17.11 -0.79
CA THR A 12 -18.67 -17.90 0.11
C THR A 12 -17.87 -19.04 0.79
N GLY A 13 -18.11 -19.26 2.09
CA GLY A 13 -17.71 -20.52 2.77
C GLY A 13 -16.36 -20.58 3.51
N ARG A 14 -15.77 -19.46 3.98
CA ARG A 14 -14.56 -19.51 4.83
C ARG A 14 -14.89 -19.37 6.32
N VAL A 15 -14.20 -20.14 7.16
CA VAL A 15 -14.34 -20.10 8.63
C VAL A 15 -13.66 -18.82 9.16
N GLY A 16 -14.44 -17.78 9.48
CA GLY A 16 -13.94 -16.48 9.95
C GLY A 16 -14.91 -15.32 9.64
N LYS A 17 -14.46 -14.06 9.81
CA LYS A 17 -15.21 -12.88 9.34
C LYS A 17 -15.51 -13.07 7.85
N PRO A 18 -16.76 -12.90 7.37
CA PRO A 18 -17.07 -13.07 5.95
C PRO A 18 -16.12 -12.18 5.13
N ALA A 19 -15.53 -12.74 4.09
CA ALA A 19 -14.77 -11.95 3.16
C ALA A 19 -15.77 -11.10 2.36
N ASN A 20 -15.60 -9.79 2.39
CA ASN A 20 -16.44 -8.88 1.63
C ASN A 20 -16.32 -9.22 0.14
N ASP A 21 -17.43 -9.10 -0.57
CA ASP A 21 -17.46 -9.25 -2.01
C ASP A 21 -16.62 -8.15 -2.65
N ILE A 22 -15.86 -8.49 -3.69
CA ILE A 22 -15.04 -7.53 -4.41
C ILE A 22 -15.57 -7.44 -5.84
N LEU A 23 -15.94 -6.23 -6.25
CA LEU A 23 -16.31 -5.94 -7.63
C LEU A 23 -15.05 -5.56 -8.41
N TYR A 24 -14.80 -6.28 -9.49
CA TYR A 24 -13.69 -6.03 -10.40
C TYR A 24 -14.22 -5.42 -11.69
N THR A 25 -13.82 -4.18 -11.98
CA THR A 25 -14.19 -3.48 -13.21
C THR A 25 -12.97 -3.34 -14.11
N HIS A 26 -13.02 -3.92 -15.30
CA HIS A 26 -11.97 -3.81 -16.31
C HIS A 26 -12.20 -2.57 -17.19
N VAL A 27 -11.19 -1.72 -17.29
CA VAL A 27 -11.25 -0.46 -18.03
C VAL A 27 -10.08 -0.35 -18.99
N LYS A 28 -10.33 0.23 -20.18
CA LYS A 28 -9.31 0.63 -21.14
C LYS A 28 -9.04 2.11 -21.02
N TYR A 29 -7.77 2.47 -20.90
CA TYR A 29 -7.33 3.86 -20.85
C TYR A 29 -6.03 4.04 -21.62
N TYR A 30 -6.03 4.93 -22.62
CA TYR A 30 -4.90 5.18 -23.53
C TYR A 30 -4.28 3.91 -24.13
N GLY A 31 -5.12 2.94 -24.53
CA GLY A 31 -4.65 1.69 -25.13
C GLY A 31 -4.13 0.65 -24.13
N LYS A 32 -4.03 0.97 -22.84
CA LYS A 32 -3.72 0.03 -21.77
C LYS A 32 -4.98 -0.43 -21.06
N GLU A 33 -4.95 -1.63 -20.50
CA GLU A 33 -6.08 -2.22 -19.78
C GLU A 33 -5.77 -2.34 -18.28
N TYR A 34 -6.71 -1.91 -17.46
CA TYR A 34 -6.59 -1.88 -16.01
C TYR A 34 -7.78 -2.58 -15.36
N THR A 35 -7.61 -2.98 -14.11
CA THR A 35 -8.69 -3.51 -13.29
C THR A 35 -8.84 -2.67 -12.03
N ILE A 36 -10.05 -2.18 -11.81
CA ILE A 36 -10.46 -1.46 -10.61
C ILE A 36 -11.10 -2.47 -9.68
N MET A 37 -10.65 -2.52 -8.43
CA MET A 37 -11.19 -3.37 -7.37
C MET A 37 -11.94 -2.48 -6.39
N GLU A 38 -13.22 -2.74 -6.19
CA GLU A 38 -14.04 -2.02 -5.20
C GLU A 38 -14.09 -2.87 -3.94
N ILE A 39 -13.44 -2.37 -2.87
CA ILE A 39 -13.29 -3.07 -1.60
C ILE A 39 -14.12 -2.35 -0.55
N GLU A 40 -15.04 -3.06 0.10
CA GLU A 40 -15.83 -2.50 1.18
C GLU A 40 -15.02 -2.39 2.49
N HIS A 41 -15.03 -1.21 3.09
CA HIS A 41 -14.39 -0.89 4.36
C HIS A 41 -15.21 0.16 5.13
N ASP A 42 -15.71 -0.20 6.32
CA ASP A 42 -16.43 0.73 7.23
C ASP A 42 -17.61 1.43 6.54
N ASP A 43 -18.48 0.64 5.89
CA ASP A 43 -19.64 1.08 5.11
C ASP A 43 -19.30 2.00 3.90
N LYS A 44 -18.03 1.98 3.46
CA LYS A 44 -17.55 2.73 2.28
C LYS A 44 -16.86 1.81 1.30
N TYR A 45 -16.95 2.15 0.01
CA TYR A 45 -16.21 1.47 -1.04
C TYR A 45 -14.90 2.21 -1.31
N ILE A 46 -13.80 1.46 -1.29
CA ILE A 46 -12.46 1.92 -1.59
C ILE A 46 -11.99 1.28 -2.89
N ASN A 47 -11.58 2.11 -3.84
CA ASN A 47 -11.20 1.66 -5.16
C ASN A 47 -9.68 1.50 -5.25
N ALA A 48 -9.21 0.29 -5.52
CA ALA A 48 -7.83 -0.01 -5.81
C ALA A 48 -7.63 -0.29 -7.31
N LEU A 49 -6.49 0.09 -7.85
CA LEU A 49 -6.18 -0.02 -9.27
C LEU A 49 -5.00 -0.96 -9.49
N ILE A 50 -5.12 -1.88 -10.44
CA ILE A 50 -4.05 -2.79 -10.88
C ILE A 50 -4.02 -2.88 -12.40
N ASP A 51 -2.94 -3.41 -12.96
CA ASP A 51 -2.88 -3.80 -14.37
C ASP A 51 -3.77 -5.03 -14.63
N LYS A 52 -4.47 -5.07 -15.76
CA LYS A 52 -5.37 -6.19 -16.11
C LYS A 52 -4.65 -7.54 -16.17
N GLU A 53 -3.38 -7.55 -16.54
CA GLU A 53 -2.56 -8.77 -16.59
C GLU A 53 -2.40 -9.47 -15.23
N ASP A 54 -2.53 -8.73 -14.11
CA ASP A 54 -2.39 -9.28 -12.77
C ASP A 54 -3.73 -9.69 -12.13
N PHE A 55 -4.85 -9.27 -12.71
CA PHE A 55 -6.20 -9.70 -12.31
C PHE A 55 -6.33 -11.23 -12.12
N PRO A 56 -5.93 -12.09 -13.10
CA PRO A 56 -6.06 -13.54 -12.93
C PRO A 56 -5.24 -14.10 -11.77
N LYS A 57 -4.23 -13.38 -11.28
CA LYS A 57 -3.42 -13.81 -10.14
C LYS A 57 -4.07 -13.41 -8.81
N ILE A 58 -4.78 -12.28 -8.77
CA ILE A 58 -5.30 -11.72 -7.51
C ILE A 58 -6.74 -12.14 -7.20
N LYS A 59 -7.50 -12.60 -8.21
CA LYS A 59 -8.93 -12.89 -8.10
C LYS A 59 -9.28 -14.01 -7.11
N ASP A 60 -8.36 -14.96 -6.89
CA ASP A 60 -8.54 -16.09 -5.97
C ASP A 60 -8.27 -15.71 -4.50
N TYR A 61 -7.74 -14.50 -4.28
CA TYR A 61 -7.36 -13.98 -2.96
C TYR A 61 -8.36 -12.95 -2.46
N THR A 62 -8.52 -12.92 -1.13
CA THR A 62 -9.38 -11.94 -0.47
C THR A 62 -8.57 -10.69 -0.12
N TRP A 63 -9.06 -9.52 -0.52
CA TRP A 63 -8.38 -8.27 -0.28
C TRP A 63 -9.15 -7.42 0.72
N HIS A 64 -8.42 -6.74 1.60
CA HIS A 64 -8.98 -5.81 2.56
C HIS A 64 -8.16 -4.54 2.59
N TYR A 65 -8.86 -3.42 2.75
CA TYR A 65 -8.23 -2.14 3.02
C TYR A 65 -7.74 -2.08 4.46
N THR A 66 -6.50 -1.62 4.64
CA THR A 66 -5.83 -1.47 5.93
C THR A 66 -5.86 -0.02 6.37
N SER A 67 -5.76 0.22 7.69
CA SER A 67 -5.68 1.57 8.27
C SER A 67 -4.52 2.41 7.73
N ASN A 68 -3.50 1.77 7.17
CA ASN A 68 -2.32 2.43 6.62
C ASN A 68 -2.49 2.83 5.14
N ALA A 69 -3.72 2.82 4.62
CA ALA A 69 -4.04 3.13 3.23
C ALA A 69 -3.45 2.15 2.19
N TYR A 70 -3.24 0.89 2.59
CA TYR A 70 -2.81 -0.19 1.71
C TYR A 70 -3.86 -1.27 1.60
N VAL A 71 -3.84 -1.99 0.48
CA VAL A 71 -4.63 -3.21 0.30
C VAL A 71 -3.77 -4.42 0.63
N SER A 72 -4.29 -5.32 1.48
CA SER A 72 -3.60 -6.57 1.81
C SER A 72 -4.54 -7.78 1.87
N HIS A 73 -3.95 -8.97 1.85
CA HIS A 73 -4.57 -10.26 2.07
C HIS A 73 -4.01 -10.84 3.38
N SER A 74 -4.88 -11.36 4.26
CA SER A 74 -4.45 -12.01 5.50
C SER A 74 -4.27 -13.50 5.22
N CYS A 75 -3.06 -14.01 5.41
CA CYS A 75 -2.76 -15.43 5.34
C CYS A 75 -2.23 -15.95 6.69
N VAL A 76 -2.35 -17.25 6.94
CA VAL A 76 -1.71 -17.90 8.08
C VAL A 76 -0.60 -18.76 7.53
N ASP A 77 0.62 -18.46 7.93
CA ASP A 77 1.83 -19.17 7.53
C ASP A 77 2.59 -19.57 8.79
N ASP A 78 2.86 -20.88 8.94
CA ASP A 78 3.51 -21.45 10.13
C ASP A 78 2.79 -21.10 11.45
N GLY A 79 1.45 -21.13 11.44
CA GLY A 79 0.61 -20.78 12.60
C GLY A 79 0.63 -19.28 12.97
N LYS A 80 1.37 -18.44 12.23
CA LYS A 80 1.41 -16.99 12.43
C LYS A 80 0.56 -16.29 11.38
N ARG A 81 -0.26 -15.35 11.82
CA ARG A 81 -0.99 -14.47 10.92
C ARG A 81 0.00 -13.51 10.24
N LYS A 82 0.08 -13.58 8.92
CA LYS A 82 0.86 -12.67 8.09
C LYS A 82 -0.07 -11.90 7.16
N SER A 83 0.37 -10.70 6.78
CA SER A 83 -0.33 -9.88 5.79
C SER A 83 0.53 -9.81 4.53
N LEU A 84 -0.09 -10.11 3.39
CA LEU A 84 0.50 -10.01 2.06
C LEU A 84 -0.10 -8.79 1.36
N TYR A 85 0.73 -7.78 1.07
CA TYR A 85 0.26 -6.55 0.44
C TYR A 85 0.05 -6.73 -1.07
N LEU A 86 -0.94 -6.02 -1.64
CA LEU A 86 -1.28 -6.10 -3.06
C LEU A 86 -0.11 -5.68 -3.97
N HIS A 87 0.56 -4.56 -3.64
CA HIS A 87 1.73 -4.09 -4.40
C HIS A 87 2.87 -5.12 -4.44
N ASN A 88 3.08 -5.87 -3.35
CA ASN A 88 4.09 -6.92 -3.29
C ASN A 88 3.69 -8.11 -4.19
N PHE A 89 2.41 -8.48 -4.14
CA PHE A 89 1.86 -9.57 -4.95
C PHE A 89 1.93 -9.29 -6.45
N VAL A 90 1.57 -8.06 -6.88
CA VAL A 90 1.67 -7.62 -8.28
C VAL A 90 3.12 -7.65 -8.78
N MET A 91 4.08 -7.35 -7.92
CA MET A 91 5.52 -7.43 -8.22
C MET A 91 6.11 -8.85 -8.06
N GLY A 92 5.28 -9.86 -7.79
CA GLY A 92 5.73 -11.25 -7.61
C GLY A 92 6.56 -11.50 -6.35
N ARG A 93 6.57 -10.55 -5.40
CA ARG A 93 7.26 -10.70 -4.11
C ARG A 93 6.29 -11.25 -3.08
N LEU A 94 6.23 -12.57 -2.97
CA LEU A 94 5.44 -13.27 -1.95
C LEU A 94 6.15 -13.31 -0.60
N GLU A 95 7.46 -13.02 -0.56
CA GLU A 95 8.20 -12.94 0.68
C GLU A 95 7.70 -11.77 1.52
N HIS A 96 7.29 -12.09 2.75
CA HIS A 96 6.94 -11.08 3.74
C HIS A 96 8.20 -10.33 4.11
N THR A 97 8.43 -9.20 3.45
CA THR A 97 9.52 -8.28 3.77
C THR A 97 9.24 -7.64 5.12
N GLY A 98 9.58 -8.36 6.19
CA GLY A 98 9.47 -7.89 7.56
C GLY A 98 10.41 -6.71 7.83
N LYS A 99 10.37 -6.20 9.06
CA LYS A 99 11.35 -5.21 9.54
C LYS A 99 12.77 -5.78 9.33
N GLY A 100 13.55 -5.18 8.44
CA GLY A 100 14.92 -5.60 8.12
C GLY A 100 15.16 -5.99 6.65
N SER A 101 14.13 -5.99 5.80
CA SER A 101 14.34 -6.14 4.35
C SER A 101 15.12 -4.95 3.79
N LYS A 102 16.18 -5.25 3.03
CA LYS A 102 17.04 -4.23 2.39
C LYS A 102 16.29 -3.43 1.34
N GLU A 103 15.30 -4.05 0.71
CA GLU A 103 14.50 -3.47 -0.35
C GLU A 103 13.01 -3.69 -0.07
N SER A 104 12.22 -2.68 -0.41
CA SER A 104 10.76 -2.71 -0.33
C SER A 104 10.16 -2.13 -1.60
N ILE A 105 8.92 -2.51 -1.90
CA ILE A 105 8.18 -1.94 -3.01
C ILE A 105 7.45 -0.69 -2.50
N ASP A 106 7.70 0.45 -3.14
CA ASP A 106 7.16 1.76 -2.78
C ASP A 106 6.33 2.31 -3.94
N HIS A 107 5.31 3.11 -3.60
CA HIS A 107 4.44 3.78 -4.57
C HIS A 107 5.04 5.12 -4.97
N ILE A 108 5.33 5.31 -6.25
CA ILE A 108 5.91 6.55 -6.79
C ILE A 108 5.01 7.75 -6.46
N ASN A 109 3.69 7.60 -6.64
CA ASN A 109 2.71 8.64 -6.33
C ASN A 109 2.27 8.69 -4.85
N ARG A 110 2.82 7.81 -3.98
CA ARG A 110 2.44 7.65 -2.56
C ARG A 110 0.97 7.31 -2.31
N ASN A 111 0.27 6.78 -3.32
CA ASN A 111 -1.09 6.30 -3.21
C ASN A 111 -1.10 4.77 -3.12
N GLY A 112 -1.34 4.21 -1.93
CA GLY A 112 -1.34 2.77 -1.68
C GLY A 112 -2.49 2.00 -2.35
N LEU A 113 -3.45 2.72 -2.95
CA LEU A 113 -4.53 2.16 -3.76
C LEU A 113 -4.14 1.98 -5.22
N ASP A 114 -3.13 2.70 -5.71
CA ASP A 114 -2.66 2.60 -7.09
C ASP A 114 -1.53 1.57 -7.20
N ASN A 115 -1.90 0.31 -7.39
CA ASN A 115 -1.00 -0.84 -7.41
C ASN A 115 -0.59 -1.24 -8.85
N ARG A 116 -0.69 -0.31 -9.81
CA ARG A 116 -0.17 -0.50 -11.18
C ARG A 116 1.35 -0.60 -11.16
N LYS A 117 1.93 -1.48 -11.96
CA LYS A 117 3.39 -1.68 -12.07
C LYS A 117 4.15 -0.40 -12.40
N GLU A 118 3.56 0.44 -13.25
CA GLU A 118 4.14 1.75 -13.59
C GLU A 118 4.23 2.72 -12.40
N ASN A 119 3.43 2.51 -11.36
CA ASN A 119 3.43 3.30 -10.14
C ASN A 119 4.23 2.65 -8.99
N LEU A 120 4.76 1.44 -9.19
CA LEU A 120 5.54 0.73 -8.20
C LEU A 120 7.03 0.81 -8.52
N ARG A 121 7.86 0.95 -7.50
CA ARG A 121 9.33 0.89 -7.62
C ARG A 121 9.93 0.07 -6.50
N LEU A 122 11.05 -0.57 -6.80
CA LEU A 122 11.91 -1.17 -5.79
C LEU A 122 12.80 -0.07 -5.20
N ILE A 123 12.74 0.12 -3.89
CA ILE A 123 13.54 1.12 -3.19
C ILE A 123 14.22 0.50 -1.97
N THR A 124 15.42 0.97 -1.66
CA THR A 124 16.09 0.58 -0.42
C THR A 124 15.47 1.29 0.78
N GLN A 125 15.58 0.70 1.96
CA GLN A 125 15.08 1.33 3.19
C GLN A 125 15.72 2.72 3.43
N THR A 126 16.99 2.87 3.06
CA THR A 126 17.75 4.13 3.15
C THR A 126 17.15 5.19 2.22
N ASP A 127 16.94 4.84 0.96
CA ASP A 127 16.38 5.75 -0.04
C ASP A 127 14.94 6.15 0.30
N GLN A 128 14.15 5.24 0.85
CA GLN A 128 12.79 5.54 1.30
C GLN A 128 12.80 6.57 2.44
N ASN A 129 13.68 6.39 3.43
CA ASN A 129 13.81 7.33 4.56
C ASN A 129 14.30 8.71 4.11
N LEU A 130 15.20 8.78 3.13
CA LEU A 130 15.66 10.04 2.55
C LEU A 130 14.52 10.79 1.82
N ASN A 131 13.60 10.04 1.20
CA ASN A 131 12.46 10.59 0.45
C ASN A 131 11.24 10.95 1.31
N GLN A 132 11.25 10.63 2.61
CA GLN A 132 10.19 11.07 3.52
C GLN A 132 10.25 12.60 3.69
N LYS A 133 9.07 13.25 3.66
CA LYS A 133 8.98 14.68 3.97
C LYS A 133 9.61 14.89 5.35
N ARG A 134 10.51 15.86 5.46
CA ARG A 134 11.10 16.25 6.74
C ARG A 134 9.95 16.61 7.68
N LYS A 135 9.78 15.86 8.77
CA LYS A 135 8.88 16.26 9.84
C LYS A 135 9.43 17.56 10.43
N GLU A 136 8.58 18.57 10.48
CA GLU A 136 8.89 19.79 11.21
C GLU A 136 9.09 19.46 12.69
N ARG A 137 10.11 20.06 13.29
CA ARG A 137 10.43 19.83 14.69
C ARG A 137 9.41 20.57 15.55
N THR A 138 8.52 19.84 16.23
CA THR A 138 7.62 20.42 17.24
C THR A 138 8.37 20.54 18.56
N ILE A 139 9.22 21.57 18.69
CA ILE A 139 9.90 21.90 19.95
C ILE A 139 9.26 23.16 20.49
N VAL A 140 8.70 23.09 21.70
CA VAL A 140 8.26 24.28 22.44
C VAL A 140 9.49 24.84 23.15
N LEU A 141 10.01 25.97 22.66
CA LEU A 141 11.10 26.68 23.32
C LEU A 141 10.55 27.61 24.41
N PRO A 142 11.26 27.79 25.53
CA PRO A 142 10.93 28.82 26.50
C PRO A 142 10.90 30.20 25.83
N ALA A 143 9.90 31.03 26.16
CA ALA A 143 9.71 32.34 25.54
C ALA A 143 10.92 33.29 25.70
N ASP A 144 11.75 33.06 26.72
CA ASP A 144 12.93 33.86 27.06
C ASP A 144 14.19 33.45 26.28
N SER A 145 14.13 32.36 25.49
CA SER A 145 15.34 31.78 24.91
C SER A 145 15.95 32.60 23.77
N GLY A 146 15.19 33.46 23.09
CA GLY A 146 15.67 34.27 21.95
C GLY A 146 16.21 33.47 20.74
N ILE A 147 16.25 32.15 20.84
CA ILE A 147 16.78 31.21 19.85
C ILE A 147 15.64 30.78 18.93
N LYS A 148 15.86 30.85 17.62
CA LYS A 148 14.90 30.28 16.66
C LYS A 148 15.15 28.79 16.51
N ILE A 149 14.09 28.04 16.18
CA ILE A 149 14.16 26.57 15.98
C ILE A 149 15.18 26.19 14.89
N GLU A 150 15.41 27.07 13.92
CA GLU A 150 16.40 26.95 12.84
C GLU A 150 17.86 27.00 13.32
N ASP A 151 18.14 27.67 14.44
CA ASP A 151 19.48 27.85 14.98
C ASP A 151 19.95 26.63 15.80
N ILE A 152 19.06 25.68 16.07
CA ILE A 152 19.36 24.52 16.91
C ILE A 152 20.01 23.41 16.07
N PRO A 153 21.31 23.10 16.29
CA PRO A 153 22.01 22.09 15.52
C PRO A 153 21.35 20.72 15.64
N LYS A 154 21.37 19.95 14.55
CA LYS A 154 20.69 18.64 14.50
C LYS A 154 21.37 17.58 15.38
N HIS A 155 22.69 17.67 15.52
CA HIS A 155 23.51 16.77 16.31
C HIS A 155 24.51 17.62 17.09
N VAL A 156 24.68 17.33 18.39
CA VAL A 156 25.75 17.88 19.23
C VAL A 156 26.79 16.78 19.37
N TRP A 157 27.99 17.01 18.84
CA TRP A 157 29.12 16.09 19.01
C TRP A 157 29.92 16.52 20.23
N TYR A 158 30.14 15.59 21.15
CA TYR A 158 31.09 15.78 22.25
C TYR A 158 32.40 15.12 21.81
N HIS A 159 33.49 15.90 21.78
CA HIS A 159 34.84 15.40 21.58
C HIS A 159 35.47 15.00 22.91
#